data_AF-A0A1M3PGK9-F1
#
_entry.id   AF-A0A1M3PGK9-F1
#
_cell.length_a   1.000
_cell.length_b   1.000
_cell.length_c   1.000
_cell.angle_alpha   90.00
_cell.angle_beta   90.00
_cell.angle_gamma   90.00
#
_symmetry.space_group_name_H-M   'P 1'
#
loop_
_entity.id
_entity.type
_entity.pdbx_description
1 polymer ?
#
loop_
_entity_poly.entity_id
_entity_poly.type
_entity_poly.pdbx_seq_one_letter_code
_entity_poly.pdbx_strand_id
1 'polypeptide(L)' 'MSRIPIAVLAGVVGFVAYIVGVVTLADLVVGRHWAVQAAYFVLAGVLWALPARWLMLWAARR' A
#
# COMPACT_ATOMS: atom_id res chain seq x y z
N MET A 1 11.29 21.40 10.87
CA MET A 1 11.04 20.03 11.41
C MET A 1 11.62 19.02 10.45
N SER A 2 12.30 17.99 10.94
CA SER A 2 12.72 16.87 10.09
C SER A 2 11.47 16.25 9.44
N ARG A 3 11.46 16.12 8.11
CA ARG A 3 10.35 15.51 7.35
C ARG A 3 10.26 13.99 7.57
N ILE A 4 11.32 13.40 8.11
CA ILE A 4 11.46 11.95 8.34
C ILE A 4 10.39 11.41 9.31
N PRO A 5 10.23 11.92 10.54
CA PRO A 5 9.20 11.40 11.46
C PRO A 5 7.77 11.56 10.90
N ILE A 6 7.50 12.63 10.15
CA ILE A 6 6.20 12.82 9.47
C ILE A 6 6.00 11.74 8.40
N ALA A 7 7.02 11.49 7.59
CA ALA A 7 6.99 10.45 6.57
C ALA A 7 6.84 9.04 7.16
N VAL A 8 7.49 8.75 8.29
CA VAL A 8 7.31 7.46 8.98
C VAL A 8 5.87 7.31 9.45
N LEU A 9 5.32 8.32 10.11
CA LEU A 9 3.95 8.25 10.62
C LEU A 9 2.93 8.12 9.48
N ALA A 10 3.08 8.94 8.43
CA ALA A 10 2.24 8.86 7.24
C ALA A 10 2.37 7.51 6.52
N GLY A 11 3.58 6.96 6.47
CA GLY A 11 3.85 5.66 5.83
C GLY A 11 3.20 4.51 6.57
N VAL A 12 3.31 4.48 7.90
CA VAL A 12 2.68 3.46 8.75
C VAL A 12 1.16 3.56 8.66
N VAL A 13 0.61 4.74 8.91
CA VAL A 13 -0.86 4.95 8.90
C VAL A 13 -1.43 4.65 7.51
N GLY A 14 -0.78 5.15 6.45
CA GLY A 14 -1.19 4.90 5.09
C GLY A 14 -1.13 3.42 4.72
N PHE A 15 -0.08 2.70 5.14
CA PHE A 15 0.08 1.28 4.83
C PHE A 15 -0.96 0.43 5.55
N VAL A 16 -1.27 0.75 6.81
CA VAL A 16 -2.35 0.08 7.55
C VAL A 16 -3.69 0.30 6.85
N ALA A 17 -4.01 1.55 6.49
CA ALA A 17 -5.24 1.86 5.77
C ALA A 17 -5.31 1.12 4.42
N TYR A 18 -4.18 1.02 3.71
CA TYR A 18 -4.07 0.26 2.46
C TYR A 18 -4.33 -1.23 2.66
N ILE A 19 -3.70 -1.86 3.66
CA ILE A 19 -3.92 -3.28 3.97
C ILE A 19 -5.39 -3.53 4.29
N VAL A 20 -6.00 -2.69 5.14
CA VAL A 20 -7.42 -2.81 5.48
C VAL A 20 -8.26 -2.76 4.21
N GLY A 21 -8.03 -1.77 3.33
CA GLY A 21 -8.75 -1.67 2.06
C GLY A 21 -8.57 -2.90 1.17
N VAL A 22 -7.33 -3.37 0.98
CA VAL A 22 -7.02 -4.56 0.17
C VAL A 22 -7.67 -5.82 0.73
N VAL A 23 -7.63 -6.03 2.04
CA VAL A 23 -8.22 -7.21 2.67
C VAL A 23 -9.74 -7.17 2.55
N THR A 24 -10.38 -6.02 2.82
CA THR A 24 -11.83 -5.87 2.65
C THR A 24 -12.27 -6.06 1.20
N LEU A 25 -11.50 -5.59 0.21
CA LEU A 25 -11.78 -5.83 -1.20
C LEU A 25 -11.57 -7.29 -1.62
N ALA A 26 -10.73 -8.04 -0.91
CA ALA A 26 -10.45 -9.44 -1.24
C ALA A 26 -11.70 -10.32 -1.14
N ASP A 27 -12.66 -9.98 -0.26
CA ASP A 27 -13.94 -10.69 -0.13
C ASP A 27 -14.72 -10.74 -1.45
N LEU A 28 -14.55 -9.72 -2.32
CA LEU A 28 -15.18 -9.67 -3.65
C LEU A 28 -14.48 -10.58 -4.68
N VAL A 29 -13.25 -10.99 -4.40
CA VAL A 29 -12.33 -11.65 -5.33
C VAL A 29 -12.16 -13.14 -5.01
N VAL A 30 -12.12 -13.54 -3.74
CA VAL A 30 -11.85 -14.92 -3.28
C VAL A 30 -12.87 -15.95 -3.80
N GLY A 31 -14.11 -15.54 -4.10
CA GLY A 31 -15.12 -16.40 -4.72
C GLY A 31 -15.10 -16.44 -6.27
N ARG A 32 -14.15 -15.74 -6.91
CA ARG A 32 -14.05 -15.62 -8.37
C ARG A 32 -13.01 -16.56 -8.95
N HIS A 33 -12.88 -16.55 -10.27
CA HIS A 33 -11.89 -17.33 -11.01
C HIS A 33 -10.47 -17.12 -10.46
N TRP A 34 -9.70 -18.19 -10.33
CA TRP A 34 -8.36 -18.19 -9.72
C TRP A 34 -7.42 -17.15 -10.32
N ALA A 35 -7.49 -16.93 -11.65
CA ALA A 35 -6.65 -15.97 -12.34
C ALA A 35 -6.90 -14.52 -11.89
N VAL A 36 -8.15 -14.19 -11.53
CA VAL A 36 -8.51 -12.86 -10.99
C VAL A 36 -7.92 -12.70 -9.59
N GLN A 37 -7.96 -13.76 -8.77
CA GLN A 37 -7.33 -13.76 -7.44
C GLN A 37 -5.83 -13.55 -7.54
N ALA A 38 -5.16 -14.31 -8.42
CA ALA A 38 -3.73 -14.18 -8.65
C ALA A 38 -3.36 -12.76 -9.09
N ALA A 39 -4.06 -12.22 -10.09
CA ALA A 39 -3.84 -10.85 -10.55
C ALA A 39 -4.06 -9.83 -9.43
N TYR A 40 -5.15 -9.97 -8.66
CA TYR A 40 -5.48 -9.08 -7.55
C TYR A 40 -4.38 -9.07 -6.47
N PHE A 41 -3.97 -10.24 -5.97
CA PHE A 41 -2.99 -10.32 -4.89
C PHE A 41 -1.58 -9.90 -5.33
N VAL A 42 -1.19 -10.19 -6.58
CA VAL A 42 0.08 -9.69 -7.14
C VAL A 42 0.06 -8.17 -7.24
N LEU A 43 -1.00 -7.60 -7.80
CA LEU A 43 -1.11 -6.14 -7.91
C LEU A 43 -1.17 -5.48 -6.53
N ALA A 44 -1.94 -6.02 -5.60
CA ALA A 44 -2.04 -5.50 -4.24
C ALA A 44 -0.69 -5.57 -3.49
N GLY A 45 0.12 -6.59 -3.72
CA GLY A 45 1.47 -6.68 -3.13
C GLY A 45 2.42 -5.61 -3.65
N VAL A 46 2.28 -5.18 -4.90
CA VAL A 46 3.23 -4.27 -5.57
C VAL A 46 2.77 -2.81 -5.58
N LEU A 47 1.45 -2.56 -5.62
CA LEU A 47 0.88 -1.20 -5.75
C LEU A 47 1.33 -0.26 -4.65
N TRP A 48 1.52 -0.76 -3.42
CA TRP A 48 2.01 0.06 -2.31
C TRP A 48 3.46 0.56 -2.45
N ALA A 49 4.26 -0.07 -3.30
CA ALA A 49 5.63 0.38 -3.54
C ALA A 49 5.68 1.80 -4.12
N LEU A 50 4.66 2.21 -4.89
CA LEU A 50 4.56 3.53 -5.50
C LEU A 50 4.43 4.66 -4.45
N PRO A 51 3.40 4.68 -3.58
CA PRO A 51 3.28 5.70 -2.54
C PRO A 51 4.43 5.62 -1.53
N ALA A 52 4.90 4.42 -1.17
CA ALA A 52 6.05 4.26 -0.28
C ALA A 52 7.31 4.92 -0.86
N ARG A 53 7.62 4.69 -2.14
CA ARG A 53 8.74 5.33 -2.84
C ARG A 53 8.59 6.86 -2.86
N TRP A 54 7.41 7.37 -3.18
CA TRP A 54 7.17 8.81 -3.21
C TRP A 54 7.40 9.46 -1.84
N LEU A 55 6.93 8.80 -0.78
CA LEU A 55 7.08 9.25 0.60
C LEU A 55 8.54 9.25 1.06
N MET A 56 9.31 8.21 0.71
CA MET A 56 10.75 8.14 0.98
C MET A 56 11.52 9.27 0.29
N LEU A 57 11.25 9.50 -1.00
CA LEU A 57 11.89 10.57 -1.77
C LEU A 57 11.50 11.96 -1.25
N TRP A 58 10.26 12.13 -0.80
CA TRP A 58 9.82 13.37 -0.15
C TRP A 58 10.53 13.61 1.18
N ALA A 59 10.65 12.57 2.02
CA ALA A 59 11.33 12.66 3.31
C ALA A 59 12.83 12.97 3.18
N ALA A 60 13.46 12.45 2.12
CA ALA A 60 14.88 12.64 1.84
C ALA A 60 15.22 14.01 1.23
N ARG A 61 14.24 14.73 0.67
CA ARG A 61 14.46 16.10 0.17
C ARG A 61 14.68 17.04 1.37
N ARG A 62 15.83 17.73 1.37
CA ARG A 62 16.15 18.79 2.33
C ARG A 62 15.18 19.97 2.22
#